data_AF-A0A2V9P5T9-F1
#
_entry.id   AF-A0A2V9P5T9-F1
#
_cell.length_a   1.000
_cell.length_b   1.000
_cell.length_c   1.000
_cell.angle_alpha   90.00
_cell.angle_beta   90.00
_cell.angle_gamma   90.00
#
_symmetry.space_group_name_H-M   'P 1'
#
loop_
_entity.id
_entity.type
_entity.pdbx_description
1 polymer ?
#
loop_
_entity_poly.entity_id
_entity_poly.type
_entity_poly.pdbx_seq_one_letter_code
_entity_poly.pdbx_strand_id
1 'polypeptide(L)'
;MAPPQLLIDLVERFDRNVDAYHSSHYNEAQVRTEFVDPFFEALGWDIPNRQGIAEAYKDVVREISIKIGADTKAPDYCFRVGGTPKFFLEAKKPAVNLKLDQPAAFQLRRYAWSRKLPLSLLTNFSEFAVYDCRIGPPSQSDKASTARTMYYSYKDYAENWDAIAGTFSRDAVWKGSFDKYVETSKLKRGTAEVDLAFLREIEGWRKELASNIALRNPKLSELDLKSAVQRIIDRIIFLRICEDRGIEPYGQLRELQKKDNIYQQLCVIFQGADDRYNSGLFQFQIEKDRNEPPDTLTLTLSIDDDRLKRIFRRLYYPESPYEFSVLPADILGQVYEQFLGKVIKLTPGHQARIEDKPEVKKAGGVYYTPTYVVDYIVANTLGSLMADKTPRQVSKIRVLDPACGSGSFMIGAFQYLIDWHSKWYEDDGPIKHRDELYQGPRGEWRLTIAEEKRILRHNIFGVDIDPQAVEVTKLSLLLKVLEGESDQTLNTNLRLFHERALPDLGCNVKCGNSLIGTDYGLGTQMSFLSTEKKNQINLFDWDSGFPGIMNSGGFDAVIGNPPWGGDIDGITAYITQKYPSSTKGYRTASSCLWTKGLS
;
A
#
# COMPACT_ATOMS: atom_id res chain seq x y z
N MET A 1 -37.09 3.96 -13.83
CA MET A 1 -36.63 5.35 -14.00
C MET A 1 -36.62 5.65 -15.47
N ALA A 2 -37.49 6.58 -15.89
CA ALA A 2 -37.48 7.04 -17.28
C ALA A 2 -36.16 7.75 -17.60
N PRO A 3 -35.63 7.63 -18.84
CA PRO A 3 -34.45 8.37 -19.25
C PRO A 3 -34.72 9.89 -19.18
N PRO A 4 -33.79 10.69 -18.64
CA PRO A 4 -33.93 12.14 -18.62
C PRO A 4 -33.86 12.70 -20.05
N GLN A 5 -34.55 13.82 -20.30
CA GLN A 5 -34.55 14.47 -21.61
C GLN A 5 -33.12 14.77 -22.12
N LEU A 6 -32.22 15.16 -21.21
CA LEU A 6 -30.81 15.39 -21.53
C LEU A 6 -30.15 14.17 -22.20
N LEU A 7 -30.45 12.95 -21.76
CA LEU A 7 -29.92 11.74 -22.39
C LEU A 7 -30.46 11.57 -23.82
N ILE A 8 -31.76 11.77 -24.00
CA ILE A 8 -32.43 11.64 -25.29
C ILE A 8 -31.82 12.63 -26.28
N ASP A 9 -31.63 13.88 -25.87
CA ASP A 9 -31.03 14.93 -26.69
C ASP A 9 -29.58 14.59 -27.08
N LEU A 10 -28.79 14.02 -26.16
CA LEU A 10 -27.42 13.57 -26.45
C LEU A 10 -27.40 12.44 -27.48
N VAL A 11 -28.27 11.44 -27.32
CA VAL A 11 -28.40 10.30 -28.25
C VAL A 11 -28.81 10.78 -29.64
N GLU A 12 -29.82 11.64 -29.73
CA GLU A 12 -30.26 12.21 -31.01
C GLU A 12 -29.17 13.06 -31.67
N ARG A 13 -28.47 13.90 -30.90
CA ARG A 13 -27.38 14.73 -31.44
C ARG A 13 -26.23 13.85 -31.97
N PHE A 14 -25.93 12.76 -31.28
CA PHE A 14 -24.91 11.81 -31.71
C PHE A 14 -25.32 11.07 -32.99
N ASP A 15 -26.55 10.54 -33.06
CA ASP A 15 -27.07 9.82 -34.23
C ASP A 15 -27.05 10.71 -35.48
N ARG A 16 -27.47 11.98 -35.37
CA ARG A 16 -27.52 12.94 -36.49
C ARG A 16 -26.14 13.25 -37.09
N ASN A 17 -25.05 13.12 -36.33
CA ASN A 17 -23.70 13.50 -36.74
C ASN A 17 -22.69 12.34 -36.59
N VAL A 18 -23.16 11.09 -36.61
CA VAL A 18 -22.36 9.91 -36.30
C VAL A 18 -21.09 9.82 -37.16
N ASP A 19 -21.18 10.09 -38.46
CA ASP A 19 -20.03 10.03 -39.38
C ASP A 19 -18.96 11.07 -39.04
N ALA A 20 -19.36 12.27 -38.60
CA ALA A 20 -18.44 13.31 -38.19
C ALA A 20 -17.70 12.94 -36.89
N TYR A 21 -18.42 12.36 -35.92
CA TYR A 21 -17.84 11.91 -34.65
C TYR A 21 -16.94 10.69 -34.78
N HIS A 22 -17.17 9.83 -35.77
CA HIS A 22 -16.28 8.72 -36.12
C HIS A 22 -15.07 9.12 -36.97
N SER A 23 -14.98 10.38 -37.38
CA SER A 23 -13.83 10.87 -38.15
C SER A 23 -12.55 10.90 -37.32
N SER A 24 -11.39 10.82 -37.99
CA SER A 24 -10.08 10.91 -37.33
C SER A 24 -9.80 12.26 -36.66
N HIS A 25 -10.55 13.30 -37.02
CA HIS A 25 -10.40 14.66 -36.48
C HIS A 25 -11.10 14.86 -35.14
N TYR A 26 -12.11 14.03 -34.83
CA TYR A 26 -12.83 14.10 -33.56
C TYR A 26 -12.08 13.31 -32.48
N ASN A 27 -11.61 14.01 -31.44
CA ASN A 27 -10.68 13.46 -30.46
C ASN A 27 -11.34 13.13 -29.11
N GLU A 28 -10.58 12.48 -28.23
CA GLU A 28 -11.04 12.06 -26.88
C GLU A 28 -11.49 13.23 -26.00
N ALA A 29 -10.86 14.41 -26.12
CA ALA A 29 -11.24 15.56 -25.31
C ALA A 29 -12.60 16.14 -25.72
N GLN A 30 -12.90 16.13 -27.02
CA GLN A 30 -14.18 16.57 -27.57
C GLN A 30 -15.31 15.64 -27.13
N VAL A 31 -15.17 14.32 -27.32
CA VAL A 31 -16.22 13.37 -26.89
C VAL A 31 -16.44 13.43 -25.39
N ARG A 32 -15.37 13.62 -24.59
CA ARG A 32 -15.49 13.80 -23.15
C ARG A 32 -16.36 15.00 -22.80
N THR A 33 -16.02 16.17 -23.34
CA THR A 33 -16.70 17.44 -23.01
C THR A 33 -18.12 17.49 -23.57
N GLU A 34 -18.32 17.03 -24.80
CA GLU A 34 -19.60 17.16 -25.48
C GLU A 34 -20.60 16.07 -25.04
N PHE A 35 -20.15 14.85 -24.76
CA PHE A 35 -21.04 13.70 -24.58
C PHE A 35 -20.86 12.97 -23.24
N VAL A 36 -19.63 12.63 -22.85
CA VAL A 36 -19.40 11.84 -21.62
C VAL A 36 -19.72 12.66 -20.37
N ASP A 37 -19.21 13.89 -20.26
CA ASP A 37 -19.44 14.76 -19.11
C ASP A 37 -20.98 14.99 -18.92
N PRO A 38 -21.75 15.41 -19.95
CA PRO A 38 -23.20 15.55 -19.81
C PRO A 38 -23.95 14.25 -19.51
N PHE A 39 -23.48 13.10 -20.03
CA PHE A 39 -24.07 11.80 -19.72
C PHE A 39 -23.95 11.46 -18.23
N PHE A 40 -22.78 11.70 -17.62
CA PHE A 40 -22.60 11.46 -16.18
C PHE A 40 -23.23 12.57 -15.32
N GLU A 41 -23.36 13.80 -15.81
CA GLU A 41 -24.21 14.83 -15.18
C GLU A 41 -25.70 14.36 -15.13
N ALA A 42 -26.20 13.71 -16.19
CA ALA A 42 -27.54 13.12 -16.20
C ALA A 42 -27.70 11.96 -15.19
N LEU A 43 -26.60 11.32 -14.80
CA LEU A 43 -26.52 10.33 -13.72
C LEU A 43 -26.37 10.96 -12.33
N GLY A 44 -26.40 12.30 -12.22
CA GLY A 44 -26.35 13.05 -10.97
C GLY A 44 -24.95 13.31 -10.41
N TRP A 45 -23.90 13.11 -11.22
CA TRP A 45 -22.53 13.39 -10.82
C TRP A 45 -22.14 14.84 -11.11
N ASP A 46 -21.48 15.52 -10.16
CA ASP A 46 -20.94 16.86 -10.37
C ASP A 46 -19.53 16.80 -11.02
N ILE A 47 -19.49 16.51 -12.32
CA ILE A 47 -18.25 16.46 -13.12
C ILE A 47 -17.48 17.80 -13.11
N PRO A 48 -18.11 18.96 -13.34
CA PRO A 48 -17.41 20.25 -13.36
C PRO A 48 -17.12 20.83 -11.96
N ASN A 49 -17.56 20.19 -10.88
CA ASN A 49 -17.50 20.72 -9.51
C ASN A 49 -18.22 22.09 -9.38
N ARG A 50 -19.43 22.21 -9.92
CA ARG A 50 -20.25 23.44 -9.80
C ARG A 50 -20.58 23.78 -8.35
N GLN A 51 -20.58 22.79 -7.46
CA GLN A 51 -20.81 22.98 -6.03
C GLN A 51 -19.60 23.60 -5.31
N GLY A 52 -18.45 23.74 -5.97
CA GLY A 52 -17.25 24.33 -5.37
C GLY A 52 -16.69 23.50 -4.22
N ILE A 53 -16.94 22.20 -4.22
CA ILE A 53 -16.50 21.29 -3.16
C ILE A 53 -14.97 21.17 -3.23
N ALA A 54 -14.33 21.10 -2.07
CA ALA A 54 -12.90 20.81 -1.97
C ALA A 54 -12.58 19.46 -2.64
N GLU A 55 -11.42 19.38 -3.28
CA GLU A 55 -11.00 18.22 -4.10
C GLU A 55 -11.00 16.89 -3.33
N ALA A 56 -10.72 16.90 -2.01
CA ALA A 56 -10.82 15.71 -1.15
C ALA A 56 -12.24 15.09 -1.12
N TYR A 57 -13.27 15.93 -1.30
CA TYR A 57 -14.68 15.54 -1.21
C TYR A 57 -15.41 15.59 -2.56
N LYS A 58 -14.71 15.85 -3.67
CA LYS A 58 -15.32 15.82 -4.99
C LYS A 58 -15.88 14.43 -5.30
N ASP A 59 -17.10 14.42 -5.82
CA ASP A 59 -17.73 13.18 -6.28
C ASP A 59 -17.00 12.60 -7.50
N VAL A 60 -16.36 13.45 -8.33
CA VAL A 60 -15.59 13.02 -9.49
C VAL A 60 -14.27 13.76 -9.58
N VAL A 61 -13.20 12.99 -9.73
CA VAL A 61 -11.85 13.49 -9.94
C VAL A 61 -11.43 13.18 -11.38
N ARG A 62 -11.17 14.22 -12.17
CA ARG A 62 -10.61 14.11 -13.52
C ARG A 62 -9.09 14.12 -13.43
N GLU A 63 -8.43 13.23 -14.15
CA GLU A 63 -6.97 13.34 -14.27
C GLU A 63 -6.58 14.33 -15.36
N ILE A 64 -5.69 15.26 -15.01
CA ILE A 64 -4.95 16.04 -15.99
C ILE A 64 -3.79 15.15 -16.41
N SER A 65 -3.85 14.64 -17.63
CA SER A 65 -2.79 13.83 -18.23
C SER A 65 -1.48 14.63 -18.32
N ILE A 66 -0.67 14.63 -17.26
CA ILE A 66 0.71 15.13 -17.31
C ILE A 66 1.54 13.96 -17.85
N LYS A 67 1.87 14.03 -19.14
CA LYS A 67 2.78 13.06 -19.77
C LYS A 67 4.16 13.17 -19.12
N ILE A 68 4.53 12.18 -18.31
CA ILE A 68 5.93 11.89 -17.97
C ILE A 68 6.23 10.50 -18.52
N GLY A 69 6.94 10.45 -19.65
CA GLY A 69 7.38 9.18 -20.26
C GLY A 69 6.39 8.50 -21.23
N ALA A 70 6.81 7.32 -21.72
CA ALA A 70 6.23 6.68 -22.90
C ALA A 70 5.13 5.64 -22.64
N ASP A 71 4.92 5.15 -21.42
CA ASP A 71 3.87 4.16 -21.14
C ASP A 71 3.52 4.19 -19.65
N THR A 72 2.43 4.86 -19.28
CA THR A 72 1.21 4.31 -18.64
C THR A 72 0.31 5.51 -18.26
N LYS A 73 -0.91 5.58 -18.79
CA LYS A 73 -1.88 6.67 -18.55
C LYS A 73 -2.89 6.19 -17.52
N ALA A 74 -3.07 6.92 -16.42
CA ALA A 74 -4.10 6.60 -15.44
C ALA A 74 -5.50 7.00 -15.96
N PRO A 75 -6.58 6.46 -15.37
CA PRO A 75 -7.92 6.56 -15.95
C PRO A 75 -8.40 8.01 -16.04
N ASP A 76 -9.11 8.34 -17.12
CA ASP A 76 -9.60 9.73 -17.34
C ASP A 76 -10.44 10.27 -16.18
N TYR A 77 -11.24 9.42 -15.52
CA TYR A 77 -12.07 9.80 -14.37
C TYR A 77 -12.06 8.77 -13.24
N CYS A 78 -12.11 9.27 -12.01
CA CYS A 78 -12.34 8.50 -10.79
C CYS A 78 -13.59 9.00 -10.08
N PHE A 79 -14.61 8.14 -9.98
CA PHE A 79 -15.87 8.41 -9.30
C PHE A 79 -15.78 7.97 -7.84
N ARG A 80 -16.20 8.85 -6.92
CA ARG A 80 -16.03 8.70 -5.47
C ARG A 80 -17.30 9.03 -4.72
N VAL A 81 -17.48 8.39 -3.58
CA VAL A 81 -18.54 8.71 -2.63
C VAL A 81 -17.91 8.82 -1.25
N GLY A 82 -18.09 9.98 -0.59
CA GLY A 82 -17.46 10.25 0.72
C GLY A 82 -15.93 10.19 0.68
N GLY A 83 -15.32 10.56 -0.45
CA GLY A 83 -13.87 10.45 -0.67
C GLY A 83 -13.39 9.06 -1.11
N THR A 84 -14.20 8.00 -0.94
CA THR A 84 -13.83 6.64 -1.32
C THR A 84 -14.06 6.38 -2.81
N PRO A 85 -13.04 5.95 -3.58
CA PRO A 85 -13.20 5.53 -4.98
C PRO A 85 -14.19 4.36 -5.14
N LYS A 86 -15.09 4.47 -6.12
CA LYS A 86 -16.11 3.45 -6.42
C LYS A 86 -15.88 2.76 -7.77
N PHE A 87 -15.56 3.53 -8.81
CA PHE A 87 -15.18 2.99 -10.12
C PHE A 87 -14.35 3.99 -10.92
N PHE A 88 -13.60 3.48 -11.89
CA PHE A 88 -12.93 4.30 -12.89
C PHE A 88 -13.74 4.34 -14.19
N LEU A 89 -13.54 5.41 -14.96
CA LEU A 89 -14.03 5.55 -16.32
C LEU A 89 -12.87 5.97 -17.22
N GLU A 90 -12.66 5.22 -18.28
CA GLU A 90 -11.73 5.59 -19.36
C GLU A 90 -12.53 5.96 -20.60
N ALA A 91 -12.22 7.12 -21.19
CA ALA A 91 -12.86 7.57 -22.42
C ALA A 91 -11.96 7.32 -23.64
N LYS A 92 -12.53 6.83 -24.73
CA LYS A 92 -11.85 6.70 -26.03
C LYS A 92 -12.58 7.52 -27.09
N LYS A 93 -11.89 7.77 -28.21
CA LYS A 93 -12.52 8.42 -29.37
C LYS A 93 -13.60 7.50 -29.99
N PRO A 94 -14.71 8.03 -30.53
CA PRO A 94 -15.79 7.23 -31.11
C PRO A 94 -15.33 6.27 -32.22
N ALA A 95 -14.27 6.61 -32.95
CA ALA A 95 -13.69 5.76 -34.00
C ALA A 95 -13.11 4.42 -33.49
N VAL A 96 -12.86 4.27 -32.19
CA VAL A 96 -12.35 3.02 -31.59
C VAL A 96 -13.51 2.07 -31.32
N ASN A 97 -13.38 0.80 -31.72
CA ASN A 97 -14.37 -0.24 -31.45
C ASN A 97 -14.09 -0.92 -30.10
N LEU A 98 -14.77 -0.47 -29.04
CA LEU A 98 -14.57 -0.96 -27.67
C LEU A 98 -15.02 -2.41 -27.50
N LYS A 99 -15.95 -2.89 -28.33
CA LYS A 99 -16.35 -4.30 -28.32
C LYS A 99 -15.18 -5.24 -28.56
N LEU A 100 -14.19 -4.81 -29.36
CA LEU A 100 -13.03 -5.59 -29.82
C LEU A 100 -11.68 -5.08 -29.32
N ASP A 101 -11.61 -3.88 -28.71
CA ASP A 101 -10.37 -3.27 -28.22
C ASP A 101 -9.84 -3.99 -26.96
N GLN A 102 -8.94 -4.95 -27.18
CA GLN A 102 -8.26 -5.69 -26.10
C GLN A 102 -7.33 -4.79 -25.26
N PRO A 103 -6.47 -3.93 -25.85
CA PRO A 103 -5.62 -3.03 -25.09
C PRO A 103 -6.39 -2.12 -24.11
N ALA A 104 -7.48 -1.49 -24.55
CA ALA A 104 -8.25 -0.58 -23.70
C ALA A 104 -8.93 -1.33 -22.54
N ALA A 105 -9.50 -2.51 -22.80
CA ALA A 105 -10.09 -3.36 -21.78
C ALA A 105 -9.05 -3.86 -20.76
N PHE A 106 -7.87 -4.27 -21.23
CA PHE A 106 -6.76 -4.70 -20.39
C PHE A 106 -6.26 -3.57 -19.49
N GLN A 107 -6.02 -2.38 -20.05
CA GLN A 107 -5.56 -1.20 -19.32
C GLN A 107 -6.54 -0.85 -18.18
N LEU A 108 -7.82 -0.67 -18.49
CA LEU A 108 -8.84 -0.33 -17.49
C LEU A 108 -8.90 -1.37 -16.36
N ARG A 109 -8.92 -2.66 -16.72
CA ARG A 109 -8.96 -3.75 -15.73
C ARG A 109 -7.69 -3.81 -14.89
N ARG A 110 -6.51 -3.55 -15.44
CA ARG A 110 -5.23 -3.50 -14.71
C ARG A 110 -5.25 -2.44 -13.61
N TYR A 111 -5.71 -1.23 -13.93
CA TYR A 111 -5.85 -0.13 -12.95
C TYR A 111 -6.88 -0.46 -11.87
N ALA A 112 -8.09 -0.83 -12.30
CA ALA A 112 -9.20 -1.09 -11.40
C ALA A 112 -8.93 -2.28 -10.48
N TRP A 113 -8.37 -3.37 -11.02
CA TRP A 113 -7.96 -4.53 -10.23
C TRP A 113 -6.90 -4.12 -9.22
N SER A 114 -5.82 -3.43 -9.61
CA SER A 114 -4.75 -2.99 -8.67
C SER A 114 -5.26 -2.12 -7.51
N ARG A 115 -6.35 -1.35 -7.72
CA ARG A 115 -7.04 -0.55 -6.70
C ARG A 115 -8.16 -1.28 -5.94
N LYS A 116 -8.35 -2.60 -6.15
CA LYS A 116 -9.45 -3.41 -5.61
C LYS A 116 -10.85 -2.84 -5.92
N LEU A 117 -11.02 -2.14 -7.05
CA LEU A 117 -12.33 -1.66 -7.48
C LEU A 117 -13.13 -2.79 -8.12
N PRO A 118 -14.41 -2.96 -7.76
CA PRO A 118 -15.18 -4.09 -8.24
C PRO A 118 -15.63 -3.94 -9.69
N LEU A 119 -15.98 -2.72 -10.11
CA LEU A 119 -16.42 -2.39 -11.47
C LEU A 119 -15.68 -1.18 -11.99
N SER A 120 -15.47 -1.12 -13.30
CA SER A 120 -15.01 0.07 -14.01
C SER A 120 -15.49 0.07 -15.45
N LEU A 121 -15.49 1.24 -16.07
CA LEU A 121 -16.17 1.51 -17.33
C LEU A 121 -15.23 2.00 -18.43
N LEU A 122 -15.53 1.59 -19.65
CA LEU A 122 -14.93 2.09 -20.87
C LEU A 122 -16.04 2.67 -21.75
N THR A 123 -15.87 3.90 -22.22
CA THR A 123 -16.85 4.50 -23.13
C THR A 123 -16.21 5.40 -24.18
N ASN A 124 -16.86 5.52 -25.31
CA ASN A 124 -16.59 6.51 -26.34
C ASN A 124 -17.92 7.21 -26.74
N PHE A 125 -18.90 7.18 -25.82
CA PHE A 125 -20.31 7.48 -26.00
C PHE A 125 -21.07 6.62 -27.02
N SER A 126 -20.45 6.17 -28.11
CA SER A 126 -21.11 5.25 -29.05
C SER A 126 -21.28 3.85 -28.45
N GLU A 127 -20.37 3.44 -27.59
CA GLU A 127 -20.33 2.19 -26.84
C GLU A 127 -20.10 2.48 -25.35
N PHE A 128 -20.79 1.72 -24.50
CA PHE A 128 -20.65 1.72 -23.04
C PHE A 128 -20.39 0.30 -22.58
N ALA A 129 -19.19 0.05 -22.05
CA ALA A 129 -18.78 -1.27 -21.59
C ALA A 129 -18.42 -1.22 -20.10
N VAL A 130 -18.99 -2.15 -19.33
CA VAL A 130 -18.68 -2.33 -17.90
C VAL A 130 -17.93 -3.64 -17.71
N TYR A 131 -16.88 -3.58 -16.91
CA TYR A 131 -16.05 -4.73 -16.57
C TYR A 131 -16.13 -5.06 -15.09
N ASP A 132 -16.23 -6.36 -14.78
CA ASP A 132 -15.97 -6.90 -13.45
C ASP A 132 -14.46 -6.97 -13.22
N CYS A 133 -13.96 -6.00 -12.47
CA CYS A 133 -12.55 -5.82 -12.21
C CYS A 133 -12.04 -6.69 -11.06
N ARG A 134 -12.90 -7.51 -10.43
CA ARG A 134 -12.49 -8.56 -9.48
C ARG A 134 -11.95 -9.80 -10.18
N ILE A 135 -12.27 -9.97 -11.47
CA ILE A 135 -11.78 -11.06 -12.30
C ILE A 135 -10.34 -10.74 -12.72
N GLY A 136 -9.37 -11.23 -11.96
CA GLY A 136 -7.94 -11.07 -12.25
C GLY A 136 -7.09 -12.29 -11.89
N PRO A 137 -5.77 -12.23 -12.17
CA PRO A 137 -5.04 -11.10 -12.75
C PRO A 137 -5.41 -10.86 -14.23
N PRO A 138 -5.59 -9.60 -14.68
CA PRO A 138 -5.78 -9.31 -16.11
C PRO A 138 -4.59 -9.79 -16.94
N SER A 139 -4.85 -10.26 -18.16
CA SER A 139 -3.80 -10.69 -19.10
C SER A 139 -3.92 -9.98 -20.44
N GLN A 140 -2.79 -9.73 -21.11
CA GLN A 140 -2.78 -9.25 -22.50
C GLN A 140 -3.41 -10.24 -23.49
N SER A 141 -3.45 -11.52 -23.13
CA SER A 141 -4.12 -12.55 -23.93
C SER A 141 -5.64 -12.53 -23.78
N ASP A 142 -6.18 -11.69 -22.89
CA ASP A 142 -7.62 -11.60 -22.66
C ASP A 142 -8.32 -10.97 -23.87
N LYS A 143 -9.46 -11.54 -24.25
CA LYS A 143 -10.35 -10.92 -25.23
C LYS A 143 -10.95 -9.65 -24.62
N ALA A 144 -11.35 -8.69 -25.45
CA ALA A 144 -12.04 -7.48 -25.00
C ALA A 144 -13.37 -7.76 -24.28
N SER A 145 -13.95 -8.95 -24.48
CA SER A 145 -15.14 -9.44 -23.78
C SER A 145 -14.85 -10.12 -22.44
N THR A 146 -13.58 -10.41 -22.11
CA THR A 146 -13.22 -11.01 -20.83
C THR A 146 -13.63 -10.08 -19.70
N ALA A 147 -14.38 -10.64 -18.74
CA ALA A 147 -14.93 -9.93 -17.59
C ALA A 147 -15.91 -8.78 -17.93
N ARG A 148 -16.31 -8.59 -19.18
CA ARG A 148 -17.32 -7.61 -19.56
C ARG A 148 -18.70 -8.08 -19.11
N THR A 149 -19.35 -7.34 -18.22
CA THR A 149 -20.66 -7.69 -17.63
C THR A 149 -21.82 -6.96 -18.29
N MET A 150 -21.56 -5.76 -18.81
CA MET A 150 -22.56 -4.93 -19.48
C MET A 150 -21.94 -4.33 -20.75
N TYR A 151 -22.71 -4.27 -21.82
CA TYR A 151 -22.32 -3.64 -23.06
C TYR A 151 -23.56 -3.07 -23.75
N TYR A 152 -23.55 -1.77 -24.03
CA TYR A 152 -24.63 -1.07 -24.72
C TYR A 152 -24.06 -0.17 -25.80
N SER A 153 -24.74 -0.09 -26.95
CA SER A 153 -24.53 1.01 -27.89
C SER A 153 -25.33 2.24 -27.45
N TYR A 154 -25.00 3.42 -27.96
CA TYR A 154 -25.75 4.65 -27.66
C TYR A 154 -27.24 4.56 -27.97
N LYS A 155 -27.64 3.71 -28.93
CA LYS A 155 -29.04 3.45 -29.28
C LYS A 155 -29.80 2.69 -28.19
N ASP A 156 -29.08 1.90 -27.39
CA ASP A 156 -29.66 1.09 -26.33
C ASP A 156 -29.80 1.86 -25.01
N TYR A 157 -29.25 3.08 -24.90
CA TYR A 157 -29.17 3.83 -23.64
C TYR A 157 -30.53 4.19 -23.05
N ALA A 158 -31.48 4.64 -23.88
CA ALA A 158 -32.80 5.05 -23.39
C ALA A 158 -33.59 3.86 -22.84
N GLU A 159 -33.55 2.72 -23.53
CA GLU A 159 -34.24 1.48 -23.14
C GLU A 159 -33.60 0.82 -21.91
N ASN A 160 -32.28 0.94 -21.76
CA ASN A 160 -31.52 0.34 -20.66
C ASN A 160 -31.13 1.35 -19.57
N TRP A 161 -31.71 2.55 -19.58
CA TRP A 161 -31.36 3.61 -18.63
C TRP A 161 -31.55 3.17 -17.19
N ASP A 162 -32.59 2.38 -16.92
CA ASP A 162 -32.84 1.84 -15.60
C ASP A 162 -31.70 0.99 -15.04
N ALA A 163 -31.09 0.16 -15.86
CA ALA A 163 -29.94 -0.65 -15.48
C ALA A 163 -28.69 0.22 -15.27
N ILE A 164 -28.46 1.19 -16.16
CA ILE A 164 -27.31 2.11 -16.09
C ILE A 164 -27.43 2.99 -14.85
N ALA A 165 -28.52 3.73 -14.70
CA ALA A 165 -28.75 4.65 -13.60
C ALA A 165 -28.93 3.93 -12.26
N GLY A 166 -29.60 2.78 -12.25
CA GLY A 166 -29.74 1.94 -11.05
C GLY A 166 -28.42 1.39 -10.51
N THR A 167 -27.35 1.39 -11.32
CA THR A 167 -26.01 0.92 -10.92
C THR A 167 -25.03 2.07 -10.73
N PHE A 168 -24.97 3.01 -11.68
CA PHE A 168 -23.90 4.01 -11.77
C PHE A 168 -24.33 5.45 -11.48
N SER A 169 -25.60 5.72 -11.16
CA SER A 169 -25.98 7.07 -10.69
C SER A 169 -25.37 7.37 -9.32
N ARG A 170 -25.08 8.65 -9.05
CA ARG A 170 -24.56 9.09 -7.74
C ARG A 170 -25.44 8.58 -6.60
N ASP A 171 -26.76 8.73 -6.75
CA ASP A 171 -27.74 8.32 -5.74
C ASP A 171 -27.77 6.80 -5.55
N ALA A 172 -27.71 6.02 -6.64
CA ALA A 172 -27.67 4.55 -6.56
C ALA A 172 -26.40 4.04 -5.87
N VAL A 173 -25.26 4.64 -6.16
CA VAL A 173 -23.98 4.30 -5.51
C VAL A 173 -24.04 4.69 -4.03
N TRP A 174 -24.52 5.88 -3.69
CA TRP A 174 -24.67 6.35 -2.31
C TRP A 174 -25.61 5.46 -1.48
N LYS A 175 -26.70 4.98 -2.08
CA LYS A 175 -27.69 4.10 -1.43
C LYS A 175 -27.29 2.61 -1.43
N GLY A 176 -26.11 2.27 -1.94
CA GLY A 176 -25.56 0.91 -1.92
C GLY A 176 -26.12 -0.04 -2.99
N SER A 177 -26.84 0.45 -4.00
CA SER A 177 -27.30 -0.38 -5.13
C SER A 177 -26.13 -0.92 -5.95
N PHE A 178 -25.09 -0.11 -6.10
CA PHE A 178 -23.82 -0.51 -6.73
C PHE A 178 -23.20 -1.71 -6.01
N ASP A 179 -23.06 -1.62 -4.69
CA ASP A 179 -22.45 -2.67 -3.87
C ASP A 179 -23.30 -3.97 -3.93
N LYS A 180 -24.63 -3.87 -3.89
CA LYS A 180 -25.54 -5.02 -4.08
C LYS A 180 -25.40 -5.69 -5.46
N TYR A 181 -25.23 -4.91 -6.52
CA TYR A 181 -25.00 -5.45 -7.87
C TYR A 181 -23.68 -6.24 -7.93
N VAL A 182 -22.66 -5.75 -7.24
CA VAL A 182 -21.36 -6.44 -7.11
C VAL A 182 -21.50 -7.73 -6.30
N GLU A 183 -22.20 -7.72 -5.17
CA GLU A 183 -22.38 -8.91 -4.32
C GLU A 183 -23.19 -10.02 -4.99
N THR A 184 -24.22 -9.65 -5.75
CA THR A 184 -25.10 -10.61 -6.44
C THR A 184 -24.46 -11.27 -7.66
N SER A 185 -23.45 -10.64 -8.25
CA SER A 185 -22.67 -11.21 -9.35
C SER A 185 -21.65 -12.22 -8.80
N LYS A 186 -21.92 -13.52 -8.98
CA LYS A 186 -21.04 -14.61 -8.51
C LYS A 186 -19.62 -14.48 -9.08
N LEU A 187 -18.62 -14.45 -8.19
CA LEU A 187 -17.20 -14.59 -8.57
C LEU A 187 -16.99 -15.92 -9.31
N LYS A 188 -16.34 -15.85 -10.48
CA LYS A 188 -15.97 -17.06 -11.24
C LYS A 188 -14.87 -17.84 -10.51
N ARG A 189 -14.96 -19.17 -10.54
CA ARG A 189 -13.90 -20.07 -10.05
C ARG A 189 -12.58 -19.75 -10.75
N GLY A 190 -11.50 -19.58 -9.97
CA GLY A 190 -10.14 -19.29 -10.49
C GLY A 190 -9.73 -17.82 -10.48
N THR A 191 -10.58 -16.92 -9.97
CA THR A 191 -10.21 -15.52 -9.73
C THR A 191 -9.36 -15.41 -8.47
N ALA A 192 -8.29 -14.60 -8.53
CA ALA A 192 -7.48 -14.26 -7.38
C ALA A 192 -7.61 -12.77 -7.09
N GLU A 193 -7.79 -12.42 -5.82
CA GLU A 193 -7.64 -11.05 -5.36
C GLU A 193 -6.19 -10.58 -5.54
N VAL A 194 -6.01 -9.27 -5.65
CA VAL A 194 -4.72 -8.62 -5.99
C VAL A 194 -3.65 -8.98 -4.98
N ASP A 195 -4.00 -8.97 -3.70
CA ASP A 195 -3.16 -9.36 -2.59
C ASP A 195 -2.65 -10.79 -2.74
N LEU A 196 -3.54 -11.76 -3.00
CA LEU A 196 -3.17 -13.17 -3.18
C LEU A 196 -2.34 -13.40 -4.44
N ALA A 197 -2.66 -12.71 -5.53
CA ALA A 197 -1.91 -12.81 -6.77
C ALA A 197 -0.52 -12.18 -6.64
N PHE A 198 -0.42 -11.00 -6.05
CA PHE A 198 0.83 -10.29 -5.83
C PHE A 198 1.73 -11.03 -4.85
N LEU A 199 1.14 -11.59 -3.78
CA LEU A 199 1.84 -12.48 -2.86
C LEU A 199 2.47 -13.66 -3.58
N ARG A 200 1.72 -14.35 -4.45
CA ARG A 200 2.27 -15.49 -5.21
C ARG A 200 3.45 -15.09 -6.09
N GLU A 201 3.42 -13.90 -6.69
CA GLU A 201 4.55 -13.38 -7.48
C GLU A 201 5.77 -13.14 -6.58
N ILE A 202 5.60 -12.44 -5.45
CA ILE A 202 6.68 -12.18 -4.49
C ILE A 202 7.24 -13.49 -3.91
N GLU A 203 6.40 -14.47 -3.58
CA GLU A 203 6.83 -15.79 -3.15
C GLU A 203 7.63 -16.53 -4.23
N GLY A 204 7.23 -16.36 -5.50
CA GLY A 204 7.97 -16.83 -6.65
C GLY A 204 9.37 -16.22 -6.71
N TRP A 205 9.48 -14.89 -6.63
CA TRP A 205 10.77 -14.19 -6.63
C TRP A 205 11.63 -14.59 -5.45
N ARG A 206 11.04 -14.73 -4.25
CA ARG A 206 11.72 -15.21 -3.04
C ARG A 206 12.33 -16.58 -3.27
N LYS A 207 11.59 -17.51 -3.85
CA LYS A 207 12.07 -18.85 -4.15
C LYS A 207 13.21 -18.83 -5.16
N GLU A 208 13.08 -18.04 -6.23
CA GLU A 208 14.11 -17.92 -7.27
C GLU A 208 15.40 -17.33 -6.70
N LEU A 209 15.29 -16.21 -5.97
CA LEU A 209 16.43 -15.54 -5.33
C LEU A 209 17.08 -16.42 -4.27
N ALA A 210 16.30 -17.02 -3.36
CA ALA A 210 16.85 -17.88 -2.31
C ALA A 210 17.63 -19.06 -2.91
N SER A 211 17.07 -19.69 -3.95
CA SER A 211 17.72 -20.81 -4.64
C SER A 211 19.03 -20.39 -5.33
N ASN A 212 19.02 -19.23 -5.99
CA ASN A 212 20.19 -18.73 -6.72
C ASN A 212 21.28 -18.22 -5.79
N ILE A 213 20.92 -17.42 -4.79
CA ILE A 213 21.85 -16.87 -3.81
C ILE A 213 22.51 -18.00 -3.03
N ALA A 214 21.74 -19.01 -2.58
CA ALA A 214 22.33 -20.20 -1.94
C ALA A 214 23.37 -20.87 -2.86
N LEU A 215 22.99 -21.15 -4.12
CA LEU A 215 23.88 -21.82 -5.08
C LEU A 215 25.16 -21.03 -5.37
N ARG A 216 25.08 -19.71 -5.55
CA ARG A 216 26.20 -18.86 -5.95
C ARG A 216 27.07 -18.40 -4.77
N ASN A 217 26.55 -18.49 -3.56
CA ASN A 217 27.21 -18.01 -2.36
C ASN A 217 27.23 -19.14 -1.30
N PRO A 218 28.08 -20.18 -1.49
CA PRO A 218 28.06 -21.41 -0.68
C PRO A 218 28.48 -21.23 0.78
N LYS A 219 29.02 -20.06 1.13
CA LYS A 219 29.47 -19.73 2.49
C LYS A 219 28.40 -19.01 3.32
N LEU A 220 27.26 -18.65 2.73
CA LEU A 220 26.21 -17.97 3.46
C LEU A 220 25.57 -18.87 4.51
N SER A 221 25.32 -18.30 5.69
CA SER A 221 24.47 -18.95 6.67
C SER A 221 22.99 -18.90 6.24
N GLU A 222 22.15 -19.73 6.86
CA GLU A 222 20.70 -19.68 6.66
C GLU A 222 20.12 -18.30 7.03
N LEU A 223 20.63 -17.71 8.12
CA LEU A 223 20.22 -16.37 8.58
C LEU A 223 20.59 -15.28 7.56
N ASP A 224 21.81 -15.32 7.06
CA ASP A 224 22.30 -14.36 6.06
C ASP A 224 21.53 -14.48 4.75
N LEU A 225 21.26 -15.71 4.30
CA LEU A 225 20.44 -15.95 3.12
C LEU A 225 19.02 -15.41 3.30
N LYS A 226 18.40 -15.68 4.45
CA LYS A 226 17.05 -15.20 4.80
C LYS A 226 16.99 -13.67 4.76
N SER A 227 17.95 -13.01 5.40
CA SER A 227 18.04 -11.53 5.44
C SER A 227 18.32 -10.95 4.05
N ALA A 228 19.28 -11.50 3.31
CA ALA A 228 19.65 -11.00 1.98
C ALA A 228 18.48 -11.05 0.99
N VAL A 229 17.77 -12.18 0.91
CA VAL A 229 16.63 -12.34 -0.01
C VAL A 229 15.54 -11.31 0.29
N GLN A 230 15.21 -11.11 1.56
CA GLN A 230 14.22 -10.11 2.00
C GLN A 230 14.63 -8.71 1.55
N ARG A 231 15.81 -8.25 1.94
CA ARG A 231 16.28 -6.89 1.70
C ARG A 231 16.36 -6.58 0.20
N ILE A 232 16.77 -7.56 -0.62
CA ILE A 232 16.81 -7.39 -2.08
C ILE A 232 15.40 -7.20 -2.66
N ILE A 233 14.42 -8.02 -2.25
CA ILE A 233 13.03 -7.88 -2.70
C ILE A 233 12.47 -6.52 -2.28
N ASP A 234 12.65 -6.14 -1.02
CA ASP A 234 12.14 -4.89 -0.47
C ASP A 234 12.69 -3.67 -1.20
N ARG A 235 13.99 -3.67 -1.50
CA ARG A 235 14.64 -2.61 -2.28
C ARG A 235 14.11 -2.53 -3.71
N ILE A 236 13.93 -3.68 -4.37
CA ILE A 236 13.40 -3.73 -5.73
C ILE A 236 11.95 -3.19 -5.75
N ILE A 237 11.11 -3.62 -4.81
CA ILE A 237 9.72 -3.15 -4.69
C ILE A 237 9.67 -1.66 -4.38
N PHE A 238 10.48 -1.19 -3.42
CA PHE A 238 10.57 0.22 -3.06
C PHE A 238 10.94 1.08 -4.28
N LEU A 239 12.02 0.73 -5.00
CA LEU A 239 12.44 1.45 -6.20
C LEU A 239 11.39 1.41 -7.28
N ARG A 240 10.73 0.26 -7.48
CA ARG A 240 9.68 0.14 -8.49
C ARG A 240 8.49 1.04 -8.20
N ILE A 241 8.07 1.14 -6.94
CA ILE A 241 7.01 2.06 -6.51
C ILE A 241 7.46 3.51 -6.72
N CYS A 242 8.72 3.84 -6.40
CA CYS A 242 9.27 5.19 -6.63
C CYS A 242 9.30 5.55 -8.13
N GLU A 243 9.63 4.62 -9.01
CA GLU A 243 9.57 4.83 -10.45
C GLU A 243 8.13 5.10 -10.94
N ASP A 244 7.15 4.34 -10.45
CA ASP A 244 5.74 4.48 -10.86
C ASP A 244 5.08 5.74 -10.31
N ARG A 245 5.54 6.25 -9.17
CA ARG A 245 5.12 7.54 -8.63
C ARG A 245 5.86 8.73 -9.26
N GLY A 246 6.76 8.46 -10.22
CA GLY A 246 7.56 9.50 -10.87
C GLY A 246 8.53 10.20 -9.92
N ILE A 247 8.93 9.52 -8.84
CA ILE A 247 9.98 9.96 -7.93
C ILE A 247 11.35 9.56 -8.49
N GLU A 248 11.46 8.32 -8.99
CA GLU A 248 12.63 7.84 -9.73
C GLU A 248 12.36 7.85 -11.25
N PRO A 249 13.41 7.90 -12.09
CA PRO A 249 13.25 7.75 -13.54
C PRO A 249 12.58 6.42 -13.90
N TYR A 250 11.44 6.49 -14.59
CA TYR A 250 10.69 5.30 -14.96
C TYR A 250 11.51 4.33 -15.84
N GLY A 251 11.52 3.05 -15.46
CA GLY A 251 12.19 2.00 -16.23
C GLY A 251 13.66 1.80 -15.90
N GLN A 252 14.20 2.43 -14.85
CA GLN A 252 15.59 2.26 -14.45
C GLN A 252 15.95 0.79 -14.19
N LEU A 253 15.12 0.02 -13.45
CA LEU A 253 15.36 -1.42 -13.26
C LEU A 253 15.15 -2.21 -14.56
N ARG A 254 14.20 -1.78 -15.42
CA ARG A 254 13.97 -2.41 -16.73
C ARG A 254 15.20 -2.32 -17.64
N GLU A 255 15.86 -1.17 -17.66
CA GLU A 255 17.04 -0.92 -18.48
C GLU A 255 18.23 -1.78 -18.06
N LEU A 256 18.30 -2.25 -16.81
CA LEU A 256 19.33 -3.21 -16.39
C LEU A 256 19.26 -4.52 -17.17
N GLN A 257 18.08 -4.93 -17.67
CA GLN A 257 17.93 -6.18 -18.43
C GLN A 257 18.74 -6.21 -19.73
N LYS A 258 19.13 -5.02 -20.23
CA LYS A 258 19.93 -4.87 -21.46
C LYS A 258 21.44 -4.94 -21.20
N LYS A 259 21.85 -5.13 -19.95
CA LYS A 259 23.24 -5.09 -19.51
C LYS A 259 23.68 -6.43 -18.91
N ASP A 260 24.99 -6.59 -18.79
CA ASP A 260 25.62 -7.70 -18.06
C ASP A 260 25.94 -7.29 -16.62
N ASN A 261 26.12 -8.28 -15.74
CA ASN A 261 26.40 -8.07 -14.32
C ASN A 261 25.29 -7.21 -13.67
N ILE A 262 24.04 -7.63 -13.91
CA ILE A 262 22.84 -6.89 -13.55
C ILE A 262 22.81 -6.60 -12.06
N TYR A 263 23.20 -7.56 -11.23
CA TYR A 263 23.17 -7.39 -9.79
C TYR A 263 24.15 -6.32 -9.30
N GLN A 264 25.38 -6.29 -9.84
CA GLN A 264 26.36 -5.28 -9.48
C GLN A 264 25.90 -3.87 -9.88
N GLN A 265 25.19 -3.75 -11.01
CA GLN A 265 24.60 -2.47 -11.42
C GLN A 265 23.38 -2.09 -10.58
N LEU A 266 22.59 -3.08 -10.17
CA LEU A 266 21.52 -2.87 -9.20
C LEU A 266 22.07 -2.36 -7.86
N CYS A 267 23.21 -2.89 -7.40
CA CYS A 267 23.90 -2.42 -6.20
C CYS A 267 24.31 -0.93 -6.31
N VAL A 268 24.73 -0.45 -7.48
CA VAL A 268 25.00 0.98 -7.70
C VAL A 268 23.72 1.82 -7.54
N ILE A 269 22.59 1.33 -8.04
CA ILE A 269 21.29 2.00 -7.84
C ILE A 269 20.91 2.00 -6.36
N PHE A 270 21.12 0.89 -5.65
CA PHE A 270 20.88 0.82 -4.21
C PHE A 270 21.70 1.83 -3.43
N GLN A 271 22.98 2.02 -3.77
CA GLN A 271 23.84 3.01 -3.14
C GLN A 271 23.34 4.43 -3.40
N GLY A 272 22.94 4.76 -4.63
CA GLY A 272 22.34 6.07 -4.94
C GLY A 272 21.01 6.33 -4.22
N ALA A 273 20.24 5.28 -3.94
CA ALA A 273 19.01 5.38 -3.16
C ALA A 273 19.28 5.67 -1.66
N ASP A 274 20.40 5.21 -1.10
CA ASP A 274 20.77 5.51 0.30
C ASP A 274 20.96 7.02 0.51
N ASP A 275 21.68 7.65 -0.42
CA ASP A 275 21.94 9.10 -0.42
C ASP A 275 20.63 9.92 -0.45
N ARG A 276 19.62 9.41 -1.16
CA ARG A 276 18.36 10.11 -1.39
C ARG A 276 17.35 9.91 -0.27
N TYR A 277 17.17 8.68 0.21
CA TYR A 277 15.96 8.31 0.95
C TYR A 277 16.10 8.19 2.47
N ASN A 278 17.26 7.92 3.09
CA ASN A 278 17.36 7.74 4.56
C ASN A 278 16.45 6.64 5.16
N SER A 279 16.06 5.63 4.39
CA SER A 279 15.00 4.70 4.80
C SER A 279 15.42 3.59 5.77
N GLY A 280 16.70 3.51 6.18
CA GLY A 280 17.26 2.30 6.81
C GLY A 280 17.51 1.15 5.82
N LEU A 281 16.62 0.99 4.82
CA LEU A 281 16.64 -0.10 3.85
C LEU A 281 17.92 -0.13 3.00
N PHE A 282 18.46 1.04 2.65
CA PHE A 282 19.66 1.18 1.81
C PHE A 282 20.94 1.47 2.61
N GLN A 283 20.94 1.33 3.94
CA GLN A 283 22.10 1.69 4.75
C GLN A 283 23.29 0.74 4.51
N PHE A 284 24.35 1.25 3.88
CA PHE A 284 25.58 0.49 3.62
C PHE A 284 26.79 0.97 4.43
N GLN A 285 26.67 2.09 5.14
CA GLN A 285 27.74 2.67 5.95
C GLN A 285 27.29 2.95 7.40
N ILE A 286 28.28 3.05 8.30
CA ILE A 286 28.04 3.43 9.68
C ILE A 286 27.78 4.95 9.72
N GLU A 287 26.63 5.35 10.24
CA GLU A 287 26.26 6.75 10.46
C GLU A 287 26.23 7.04 11.96
N LYS A 288 26.71 8.22 12.39
CA LYS A 288 26.82 8.56 13.82
C LYS A 288 25.47 8.62 14.54
N ASP A 289 24.42 9.01 13.82
CA ASP A 289 23.10 9.27 14.39
C ASP A 289 22.15 8.06 14.24
N ARG A 290 22.63 6.92 13.72
CA ARG A 290 21.85 5.69 13.59
C ARG A 290 22.32 4.59 14.53
N ASN A 291 21.35 3.97 15.20
CA ASN A 291 21.59 2.86 16.11
C ASN A 291 21.65 1.49 15.41
N GLU A 292 21.28 1.42 14.13
CA GLU A 292 21.23 0.16 13.38
C GLU A 292 22.51 -0.10 12.57
N PRO A 293 23.02 -1.35 12.56
CA PRO A 293 24.23 -1.69 11.82
C PRO A 293 23.96 -1.64 10.31
N PRO A 294 24.95 -1.23 9.50
CA PRO A 294 24.80 -1.23 8.04
C PRO A 294 24.71 -2.64 7.46
N ASP A 295 24.12 -2.72 6.27
CA ASP A 295 24.21 -3.89 5.42
C ASP A 295 25.62 -4.04 4.83
N THR A 296 26.36 -5.01 5.34
CA THR A 296 27.69 -5.34 4.81
C THR A 296 27.65 -6.52 3.84
N LEU A 297 26.50 -7.17 3.68
CA LEU A 297 26.37 -8.44 3.00
C LEU A 297 25.88 -8.27 1.57
N THR A 298 24.72 -7.64 1.37
CA THR A 298 23.98 -7.75 0.11
C THR A 298 24.76 -7.22 -1.09
N LEU A 299 25.58 -6.18 -0.92
CA LEU A 299 26.41 -5.62 -1.99
C LEU A 299 27.49 -6.59 -2.50
N THR A 300 27.85 -7.60 -1.71
CA THR A 300 28.93 -8.55 -2.02
C THR A 300 28.44 -9.84 -2.69
N LEU A 301 27.13 -10.01 -2.82
CA LEU A 301 26.53 -11.25 -3.31
C LEU A 301 26.71 -11.42 -4.82
N SER A 302 26.78 -12.67 -5.25
CA SER A 302 26.69 -13.05 -6.66
C SER A 302 25.29 -13.59 -6.96
N ILE A 303 24.64 -13.04 -7.99
CA ILE A 303 23.30 -13.43 -8.44
C ILE A 303 23.31 -13.49 -9.97
N ASP A 304 22.72 -14.55 -10.53
CA ASP A 304 22.66 -14.74 -11.98
C ASP A 304 21.69 -13.77 -12.64
N ASP A 305 22.16 -13.12 -13.71
CA ASP A 305 21.39 -12.14 -14.49
C ASP A 305 20.03 -12.67 -14.97
N ASP A 306 19.97 -13.94 -15.40
CA ASP A 306 18.73 -14.58 -15.89
C ASP A 306 17.62 -14.66 -14.84
N ARG A 307 17.96 -14.65 -13.55
CA ARG A 307 16.97 -14.63 -12.46
C ARG A 307 16.42 -13.22 -12.28
N LEU A 308 17.31 -12.22 -12.25
CA LEU A 308 16.90 -10.82 -12.15
C LEU A 308 16.09 -10.35 -13.36
N LYS A 309 16.46 -10.77 -14.58
CA LYS A 309 15.69 -10.49 -15.80
C LYS A 309 14.24 -10.97 -15.68
N ARG A 310 14.00 -12.18 -15.18
CA ARG A 310 12.64 -12.71 -14.97
C ARG A 310 11.83 -11.88 -13.98
N ILE A 311 12.45 -11.49 -12.86
CA ILE A 311 11.81 -10.65 -11.84
C ILE A 311 11.45 -9.30 -12.45
N PHE A 312 12.42 -8.60 -13.05
CA PHE A 312 12.20 -7.28 -13.63
C PHE A 312 11.14 -7.31 -14.72
N ARG A 313 11.12 -8.33 -15.58
CA ARG A 313 10.10 -8.45 -16.63
C ARG A 313 8.66 -8.43 -16.08
N ARG A 314 8.43 -9.03 -14.91
CA ARG A 314 7.11 -9.07 -14.22
C ARG A 314 6.78 -7.79 -13.45
N LEU A 315 7.72 -6.85 -13.32
CA LEU A 315 7.50 -5.55 -12.67
C LEU A 315 7.01 -4.46 -13.63
N TYR A 316 7.13 -4.65 -14.94
CA TYR A 316 6.81 -3.61 -15.93
C TYR A 316 5.66 -4.00 -16.85
N TYR A 317 4.92 -2.98 -17.29
CA TYR A 317 4.02 -3.12 -18.42
C TYR A 317 4.82 -3.57 -19.67
N PRO A 318 4.27 -4.48 -20.50
CA PRO A 318 2.91 -4.98 -20.43
C PRO A 318 2.74 -6.32 -19.68
N GLU A 319 3.84 -6.95 -19.22
CA GLU A 319 3.77 -8.26 -18.56
C GLU A 319 3.31 -8.22 -17.11
N SER A 320 3.44 -7.07 -16.46
CA SER A 320 2.94 -6.86 -15.11
C SER A 320 1.44 -6.62 -15.12
N PRO A 321 0.63 -7.42 -14.39
CA PRO A 321 -0.79 -7.16 -14.20
C PRO A 321 -1.04 -6.11 -13.11
N TYR A 322 0.00 -5.57 -12.48
CA TYR A 322 -0.07 -4.62 -11.38
C TYR A 322 0.27 -3.22 -11.85
N GLU A 323 -0.36 -2.22 -11.24
CA GLU A 323 0.01 -0.83 -11.33
C GLU A 323 0.51 -0.34 -9.97
N PHE A 324 1.82 -0.15 -9.81
CA PHE A 324 2.42 0.10 -8.49
C PHE A 324 2.16 1.52 -8.00
N SER A 325 1.85 2.47 -8.89
CA SER A 325 1.48 3.84 -8.54
C SER A 325 0.20 3.90 -7.71
N VAL A 326 -0.73 2.96 -7.92
CA VAL A 326 -2.05 2.93 -7.27
C VAL A 326 -2.21 1.78 -6.29
N LEU A 327 -1.18 0.94 -6.11
CA LEU A 327 -1.20 -0.19 -5.19
C LEU A 327 -1.26 0.34 -3.74
N PRO A 328 -2.35 0.06 -3.00
CA PRO A 328 -2.48 0.51 -1.63
C PRO A 328 -1.40 -0.06 -0.69
N ALA A 329 -0.96 0.73 0.30
CA ALA A 329 0.06 0.31 1.26
C ALA A 329 -0.38 -0.86 2.16
N ASP A 330 -1.69 -1.02 2.40
CA ASP A 330 -2.25 -2.14 3.15
C ASP A 330 -2.13 -3.48 2.40
N ILE A 331 -2.14 -3.47 1.06
CA ILE A 331 -1.83 -4.68 0.27
C ILE A 331 -0.42 -5.16 0.56
N LEU A 332 0.56 -4.24 0.62
CA LEU A 332 1.93 -4.60 0.97
C LEU A 332 1.99 -5.19 2.37
N GLY A 333 1.34 -4.55 3.35
CA GLY A 333 1.23 -5.10 4.71
C GLY A 333 0.69 -6.53 4.73
N GLN A 334 -0.46 -6.77 4.08
CA GLN A 334 -1.08 -8.10 3.98
C GLN A 334 -0.20 -9.14 3.30
N VAL A 335 0.48 -8.75 2.21
CA VAL A 335 1.38 -9.63 1.45
C VAL A 335 2.60 -9.98 2.30
N TYR A 336 3.19 -9.00 2.96
CA TYR A 336 4.33 -9.25 3.84
C TYR A 336 3.96 -10.05 5.08
N GLU A 337 2.76 -9.89 5.65
CA GLU A 337 2.31 -10.69 6.78
C GLU A 337 2.30 -12.19 6.43
N GLN A 338 1.75 -12.55 5.26
CA GLN A 338 1.80 -13.95 4.80
C GLN A 338 3.22 -14.39 4.46
N PHE A 339 4.04 -13.48 3.91
CA PHE A 339 5.45 -13.72 3.65
C PHE A 339 6.23 -14.05 4.94
N LEU A 340 5.95 -13.35 6.05
CA LEU A 340 6.54 -13.57 7.37
C LEU A 340 6.15 -14.92 7.98
N GLY A 341 5.03 -15.51 7.55
CA GLY A 341 4.62 -16.85 7.97
C GLY A 341 5.52 -17.98 7.45
N LYS A 342 6.43 -17.69 6.52
CA LYS A 342 7.35 -18.65 5.90
C LYS A 342 8.81 -18.31 6.18
N VAL A 343 9.64 -19.34 6.32
CA VAL A 343 11.09 -19.24 6.51
C VAL A 343 11.85 -19.93 5.38
N ILE A 344 13.03 -19.39 5.08
CA ILE A 344 13.99 -20.03 4.18
C ILE A 344 14.88 -20.93 5.03
N LYS A 345 14.97 -22.21 4.66
CA LYS A 345 15.89 -23.18 5.25
C LYS A 345 16.91 -23.69 4.25
N LEU A 346 18.11 -23.98 4.72
CA LEU A 346 19.14 -24.64 3.93
C LEU A 346 19.16 -26.15 4.21
N THR A 347 19.18 -26.95 3.14
CA THR A 347 19.43 -28.39 3.25
C THR A 347 20.93 -28.65 3.50
N PRO A 348 21.33 -29.87 3.92
CA PRO A 348 22.74 -30.24 4.01
C PRO A 348 23.52 -30.09 2.69
N GLY A 349 22.81 -30.14 1.55
CA GLY A 349 23.37 -29.88 0.22
C GLY A 349 23.38 -28.40 -0.18
N HIS A 350 23.19 -27.48 0.78
CA HIS A 350 23.13 -26.03 0.57
C HIS A 350 22.05 -25.58 -0.43
N GLN A 351 20.92 -26.28 -0.43
CA GLN A 351 19.76 -25.91 -1.26
C GLN A 351 18.73 -25.18 -0.41
N ALA A 352 18.24 -24.05 -0.90
CA ALA A 352 17.20 -23.29 -0.23
C ALA A 352 15.82 -23.96 -0.38
N ARG A 353 15.09 -24.07 0.72
CA ARG A 353 13.68 -24.50 0.78
C ARG A 353 12.87 -23.48 1.55
N ILE A 354 11.63 -23.26 1.11
CA ILE A 354 10.69 -22.40 1.83
C ILE A 354 9.72 -23.30 2.57
N GLU A 355 9.58 -23.08 3.88
CA GLU A 355 8.72 -23.85 4.77
C GLU A 355 7.88 -22.90 5.64
N ASP A 356 6.65 -23.30 5.98
CA ASP A 356 5.87 -22.54 6.97
C ASP A 356 6.52 -22.64 8.35
N LYS A 357 6.49 -21.53 9.09
CA LYS A 357 6.94 -21.47 10.48
C LYS A 357 6.15 -22.46 11.35
N PRO A 358 6.77 -23.11 12.35
CA PRO A 358 6.08 -24.06 13.23
C PRO A 358 4.82 -23.48 13.88
N GLU A 359 4.88 -22.24 14.34
CA GLU A 359 3.77 -21.49 14.94
C GLU A 359 2.61 -21.28 13.96
N VAL A 360 2.89 -21.00 12.69
CA VAL A 360 1.88 -20.86 11.64
C VAL A 360 1.20 -22.20 11.36
N LYS A 361 1.97 -23.29 11.33
CA LYS A 361 1.41 -24.65 11.18
C LYS A 361 0.51 -25.02 12.36
N LYS A 362 0.89 -24.64 13.59
CA LYS A 362 0.08 -24.87 14.80
C LYS A 362 -1.20 -24.03 14.81
N ALA A 363 -1.13 -22.78 14.36
CA ALA A 363 -2.26 -21.86 14.29
C ALA A 363 -3.23 -22.16 13.13
N GLY A 364 -2.82 -22.97 12.15
CA GLY A 364 -3.62 -23.30 10.97
C GLY A 364 -3.58 -22.23 9.87
N GLY A 365 -2.68 -21.25 9.97
CA GLY A 365 -2.52 -20.17 8.99
C GLY A 365 -2.02 -18.86 9.60
N VAL A 366 -1.85 -17.86 8.74
CA VAL A 366 -1.58 -16.46 9.13
C VAL A 366 -2.89 -15.68 9.01
N TYR A 367 -3.36 -15.10 10.11
CA TYR A 367 -4.60 -14.31 10.15
C TYR A 367 -4.26 -12.83 10.23
N TYR A 368 -4.61 -12.07 9.18
CA TYR A 368 -4.46 -10.63 9.19
C TYR A 368 -5.72 -9.96 9.72
N THR A 369 -5.57 -8.75 10.26
CA THR A 369 -6.69 -7.94 10.74
C THR A 369 -7.34 -7.23 9.55
N PRO A 370 -8.63 -7.45 9.24
CA PRO A 370 -9.30 -6.75 8.14
C PRO A 370 -9.24 -5.24 8.33
N THR A 371 -9.09 -4.48 7.24
CA THR A 371 -8.92 -3.01 7.27
C THR A 371 -10.04 -2.32 8.06
N TYR A 372 -11.30 -2.72 7.88
CA TYR A 372 -12.42 -2.14 8.62
C TYR A 372 -12.34 -2.34 10.15
N VAL A 373 -11.70 -3.41 10.62
CA VAL A 373 -11.47 -3.65 12.05
C VAL A 373 -10.38 -2.73 12.57
N VAL A 374 -9.31 -2.56 11.80
CA VAL A 374 -8.23 -1.62 12.11
C VAL A 374 -8.80 -0.21 12.21
N ASP A 375 -9.53 0.24 11.18
CA ASP A 375 -10.13 1.58 11.12
C ASP A 375 -11.05 1.83 12.31
N TYR A 376 -11.90 0.85 12.66
CA TYR A 376 -12.79 0.94 13.80
C TYR A 376 -12.03 1.11 15.12
N ILE A 377 -11.01 0.28 15.38
CA ILE A 377 -10.24 0.35 16.63
C ILE A 377 -9.48 1.66 16.72
N VAL A 378 -8.82 2.07 15.63
CA VAL A 378 -8.06 3.33 15.56
C VAL A 378 -8.98 4.52 15.79
N ALA A 379 -10.13 4.59 15.11
CA ALA A 379 -11.06 5.71 15.24
C ALA A 379 -11.62 5.83 16.66
N ASN A 380 -12.01 4.71 17.30
CA ASN A 380 -12.52 4.74 18.66
C ASN A 380 -11.43 5.07 19.70
N THR A 381 -10.19 4.70 19.44
CA THR A 381 -9.05 4.95 20.36
C THR A 381 -8.55 6.38 20.20
N LEU A 382 -8.08 6.75 19.00
CA LEU A 382 -7.49 8.07 18.75
C LEU A 382 -8.55 9.17 18.68
N GLY A 383 -9.73 8.90 18.13
CA GLY A 383 -10.82 9.87 18.09
C GLY A 383 -11.20 10.34 19.50
N SER A 384 -11.32 9.41 20.44
CA SER A 384 -11.57 9.74 21.85
C SER A 384 -10.40 10.49 22.49
N LEU A 385 -9.16 10.07 22.23
CA LEU A 385 -7.96 10.65 22.83
C LEU A 385 -7.65 12.07 22.33
N MET A 386 -8.09 12.39 21.11
CA MET A 386 -7.83 13.67 20.42
C MET A 386 -9.03 14.63 20.45
N ALA A 387 -10.16 14.21 21.02
CA ALA A 387 -11.33 15.07 21.19
C ALA A 387 -10.93 16.41 21.84
N ASP A 388 -11.36 17.51 21.22
CA ASP A 388 -11.13 18.90 21.66
C ASP A 388 -9.65 19.31 21.82
N LYS A 389 -8.71 18.57 21.20
CA LYS A 389 -7.27 18.90 21.23
C LYS A 389 -6.85 19.71 20.01
N THR A 390 -5.78 20.49 20.20
CA THR A 390 -5.06 21.18 19.12
C THR A 390 -3.96 20.28 18.54
N PRO A 391 -3.49 20.53 17.31
CA PRO A 391 -2.35 19.84 16.70
C PRO A 391 -1.10 19.79 17.59
N ARG A 392 -0.84 20.86 18.35
CA ARG A 392 0.29 20.94 19.29
C ARG A 392 0.14 20.04 20.51
N GLN A 393 -1.09 19.72 20.90
CA GLN A 393 -1.36 18.74 21.96
C GLN A 393 -1.32 17.32 21.38
N VAL A 394 -1.89 17.12 20.20
CA VAL A 394 -1.86 15.84 19.49
C VAL A 394 -0.43 15.41 19.16
N SER A 395 0.47 16.34 18.84
CA SER A 395 1.89 16.05 18.58
C SER A 395 2.65 15.44 19.75
N LYS A 396 2.06 15.44 20.97
CA LYS A 396 2.62 14.80 22.17
C LYS A 396 2.09 13.40 22.40
N ILE A 397 0.99 13.01 21.75
CA ILE A 397 0.39 11.68 21.88
C ILE A 397 1.35 10.63 21.31
N ARG A 398 1.60 9.56 22.05
CA ARG A 398 2.44 8.43 21.67
C ARG A 398 1.58 7.17 21.58
N VAL A 399 1.47 6.61 20.37
CA VAL A 399 0.67 5.42 20.08
C VAL A 399 1.63 4.24 19.83
N LEU A 400 1.41 3.14 20.54
CA LEU A 400 2.24 1.94 20.46
C LEU A 400 1.48 0.76 19.86
N ASP A 401 2.11 0.05 18.93
CA ASP A 401 1.80 -1.35 18.63
C ASP A 401 2.92 -2.28 19.12
N PRO A 402 2.72 -3.07 20.20
CA PRO A 402 3.77 -3.86 20.83
C PRO A 402 4.01 -5.22 20.15
N ALA A 403 3.27 -5.54 19.09
CA ALA A 403 3.48 -6.73 18.26
C ALA A 403 3.09 -6.39 16.81
N CYS A 404 3.83 -5.45 16.23
CA CYS A 404 3.35 -4.70 15.08
C CYS A 404 3.25 -5.50 13.78
N GLY A 405 3.92 -6.65 13.66
CA GLY A 405 3.87 -7.49 12.47
C GLY A 405 4.26 -6.71 11.22
N SER A 406 3.39 -6.73 10.20
CA SER A 406 3.52 -5.91 8.98
C SER A 406 3.18 -4.41 9.14
N GLY A 407 2.71 -3.99 10.31
CA GLY A 407 2.44 -2.59 10.62
C GLY A 407 1.02 -2.11 10.29
N SER A 408 0.06 -3.02 10.08
CA SER A 408 -1.31 -2.68 9.67
C SER A 408 -1.99 -1.65 10.58
N PHE A 409 -1.90 -1.81 11.91
CA PHE A 409 -2.44 -0.85 12.87
C PHE A 409 -1.67 0.48 12.88
N MET A 410 -0.35 0.43 12.72
CA MET A 410 0.49 1.63 12.68
C MET A 410 0.18 2.48 11.44
N ILE A 411 -0.04 1.85 10.28
CA ILE A 411 -0.46 2.54 9.05
C ILE A 411 -1.85 3.15 9.21
N GLY A 412 -2.80 2.40 9.79
CA GLY A 412 -4.15 2.91 10.05
C GLY A 412 -4.15 4.10 11.01
N ALA A 413 -3.40 4.03 12.11
CA ALA A 413 -3.22 5.13 13.05
C ALA A 413 -2.55 6.34 12.41
N PHE A 414 -1.52 6.12 11.58
CA PHE A 414 -0.85 7.19 10.87
C PHE A 414 -1.79 7.90 9.89
N GLN A 415 -2.56 7.14 9.09
CA GLN A 415 -3.57 7.70 8.18
C GLN A 415 -4.62 8.53 8.94
N TYR A 416 -5.13 8.00 10.06
CA TYR A 416 -6.11 8.71 10.87
C TYR A 416 -5.58 10.05 11.39
N LEU A 417 -4.30 10.09 11.80
CA LEU A 417 -3.64 11.33 12.23
C LEU A 417 -3.46 12.32 11.08
N ILE A 418 -3.06 11.86 9.89
CA ILE A 418 -2.96 12.71 8.69
C ILE A 418 -4.31 13.36 8.39
N ASP A 419 -5.37 12.56 8.33
CA ASP A 419 -6.72 13.04 7.99
C ASP A 419 -7.23 14.04 9.04
N TRP A 420 -7.01 13.74 10.32
CA TRP A 420 -7.38 14.63 11.42
C TRP A 420 -6.62 15.96 11.36
N HIS A 421 -5.30 15.94 11.13
CA HIS A 421 -4.49 17.15 11.03
C HIS A 421 -4.86 18.00 9.81
N SER A 422 -5.00 17.39 8.63
CA SER A 422 -5.41 18.11 7.41
C SER A 422 -6.73 18.83 7.64
N LYS A 423 -7.74 18.11 8.15
CA LYS A 423 -9.06 18.67 8.45
C LYS A 423 -8.98 19.83 9.46
N TRP A 424 -8.22 19.66 10.54
CA TRP A 424 -8.10 20.69 11.57
C TRP A 424 -7.46 21.97 11.02
N TYR A 425 -6.38 21.85 10.25
CA TYR A 425 -5.69 23.01 9.66
C TYR A 425 -6.55 23.71 8.59
N GLU A 426 -7.31 22.94 7.81
CA GLU A 426 -8.28 23.48 6.86
C GLU A 426 -9.39 24.27 7.58
N ASP A 427 -9.95 23.72 8.66
CA ASP A 427 -11.03 24.33 9.43
C ASP A 427 -10.57 25.60 10.19
N ASP A 428 -9.33 25.64 10.71
CA ASP A 428 -8.77 26.84 11.37
C ASP A 428 -8.32 27.92 10.36
N GLY A 429 -8.09 27.54 9.10
CA GLY A 429 -7.81 28.45 8.00
C GLY A 429 -6.46 28.13 7.33
N PRO A 430 -6.46 27.59 6.10
CA PRO A 430 -5.26 27.00 5.49
C PRO A 430 -4.16 28.02 5.19
N ILE A 431 -4.51 29.29 5.01
CA ILE A 431 -3.55 30.39 4.80
C ILE A 431 -2.66 30.61 6.03
N LYS A 432 -3.13 30.26 7.24
CA LYS A 432 -2.34 30.36 8.48
C LYS A 432 -1.32 29.23 8.60
N HIS A 433 -1.59 28.09 7.97
CA HIS A 433 -0.86 26.83 8.13
C HIS A 433 -0.07 26.49 6.86
N ARG A 434 0.66 27.46 6.27
CA ARG A 434 1.39 27.25 5.01
C ARG A 434 2.64 26.39 5.14
N ASP A 435 3.12 26.19 6.36
CA ASP A 435 4.26 25.31 6.64
C ASP A 435 3.78 23.85 6.76
N GLU A 436 2.54 23.66 7.20
CA GLU A 436 1.89 22.36 7.40
C GLU A 436 1.05 21.94 6.21
N LEU A 437 0.50 22.89 5.43
CA LEU A 437 -0.36 22.65 4.28
C LEU A 437 0.22 23.25 3.00
N TYR A 438 0.10 22.50 1.91
CA TYR A 438 0.29 23.01 0.57
C TYR A 438 -0.96 22.78 -0.27
N GLN A 439 -1.10 23.61 -1.31
CA GLN A 439 -2.15 23.42 -2.29
C GLN A 439 -1.65 22.48 -3.38
N GLY A 440 -2.28 21.30 -3.48
CA GLY A 440 -1.99 20.32 -4.51
C GLY A 440 -2.36 20.83 -5.91
N PRO A 441 -1.96 20.10 -6.96
CA PRO A 441 -2.15 20.52 -8.36
C PRO A 441 -3.61 20.80 -8.75
N ARG A 442 -4.60 20.29 -7.98
CA ARG A 442 -6.04 20.45 -8.26
C ARG A 442 -6.73 21.32 -7.23
N GLY A 443 -5.96 22.04 -6.42
CA GLY A 443 -6.49 22.98 -5.43
C GLY A 443 -6.83 22.34 -4.08
N GLU A 444 -6.63 21.03 -3.89
CA GLU A 444 -6.75 20.37 -2.58
C GLU A 444 -5.72 20.92 -1.60
N TRP A 445 -6.09 21.03 -0.33
CA TRP A 445 -5.10 21.15 0.73
C TRP A 445 -4.57 19.77 1.08
N ARG A 446 -3.26 19.67 1.26
CA ARG A 446 -2.58 18.45 1.69
C ARG A 446 -1.53 18.82 2.72
N LEU A 447 -1.26 17.90 3.65
CA LEU A 447 -0.15 18.06 4.56
C LEU A 447 1.17 18.09 3.79
N THR A 448 2.10 18.96 4.19
CA THR A 448 3.46 18.93 3.67
C THR A 448 4.16 17.65 4.12
N ILE A 449 5.10 17.17 3.31
CA ILE A 449 5.91 15.99 3.68
C ILE A 449 6.66 16.19 5.00
N ALA A 450 7.04 17.43 5.34
CA ALA A 450 7.67 17.76 6.60
C ALA A 450 6.72 17.51 7.78
N GLU A 451 5.44 17.91 7.64
CA GLU A 451 4.42 17.69 8.65
C GLU A 451 4.06 16.20 8.77
N GLU A 452 3.93 15.46 7.66
CA GLU A 452 3.72 14.02 7.69
C GLU A 452 4.87 13.28 8.39
N LYS A 453 6.13 13.63 8.08
CA LYS A 453 7.31 13.10 8.78
C LYS A 453 7.26 13.41 10.27
N ARG A 454 6.86 14.64 10.64
CA ARG A 454 6.74 15.06 12.04
C ARG A 454 5.70 14.21 12.76
N ILE A 455 4.52 14.02 12.18
CA ILE A 455 3.44 13.19 12.73
C ILE A 455 3.93 11.75 12.89
N LEU A 456 4.51 11.15 11.85
CA LEU A 456 5.00 9.78 11.89
C LEU A 456 6.04 9.58 13.01
N ARG A 457 7.08 10.42 13.05
CA ARG A 457 8.20 10.30 13.99
C ARG A 457 7.79 10.54 15.44
N HIS A 458 6.80 11.40 15.68
CA HIS A 458 6.41 11.74 17.05
C HIS A 458 5.26 10.89 17.55
N ASN A 459 4.35 10.41 16.71
CA ASN A 459 3.12 9.80 17.20
C ASN A 459 3.10 8.27 17.12
N ILE A 460 3.85 7.65 16.22
CA ILE A 460 3.68 6.24 15.86
C ILE A 460 4.91 5.43 16.27
N PHE A 461 4.69 4.40 17.10
CA PHE A 461 5.74 3.52 17.62
C PHE A 461 5.33 2.06 17.55
N GLY A 462 6.31 1.19 17.36
CA GLY A 462 6.11 -0.24 17.18
C GLY A 462 7.23 -1.08 17.76
N VAL A 463 6.90 -2.27 18.21
CA VAL A 463 7.87 -3.31 18.57
C VAL A 463 7.43 -4.63 17.95
N ASP A 464 8.36 -5.37 17.38
CA ASP A 464 8.14 -6.76 16.98
C ASP A 464 9.34 -7.65 17.30
N ILE A 465 9.08 -8.91 17.59
CA ILE A 465 10.13 -9.89 17.89
C ILE A 465 10.87 -10.36 16.63
N ASP A 466 10.22 -10.36 15.46
CA ASP A 466 10.82 -10.73 14.20
C ASP A 466 11.48 -9.50 13.54
N PRO A 467 12.80 -9.50 13.32
CA PRO A 467 13.47 -8.39 12.64
C PRO A 467 12.90 -8.12 11.23
N GLN A 468 12.36 -9.14 10.55
CA GLN A 468 11.75 -8.94 9.24
C GLN A 468 10.42 -8.17 9.32
N ALA A 469 9.64 -8.39 10.39
CA ALA A 469 8.40 -7.66 10.63
C ALA A 469 8.69 -6.16 10.84
N VAL A 470 9.76 -5.87 11.60
CA VAL A 470 10.26 -4.49 11.80
C VAL A 470 10.67 -3.84 10.47
N GLU A 471 11.43 -4.53 9.62
CA GLU A 471 11.84 -4.01 8.30
C GLU A 471 10.63 -3.73 7.39
N VAL A 472 9.68 -4.66 7.34
CA VAL A 472 8.44 -4.53 6.57
C VAL A 472 7.57 -3.37 7.06
N THR A 473 7.39 -3.25 8.38
CA THR A 473 6.61 -2.17 8.98
C THR A 473 7.21 -0.81 8.63
N LYS A 474 8.54 -0.67 8.76
CA LYS A 474 9.24 0.54 8.36
C LYS A 474 9.01 0.83 6.88
N LEU A 475 9.24 -0.14 6.00
CA LEU A 475 9.01 0.03 4.56
C LEU A 475 7.58 0.50 4.27
N SER A 476 6.58 -0.10 4.91
CA SER A 476 5.18 0.21 4.65
C SER A 476 4.80 1.62 5.10
N LEU A 477 5.30 2.08 6.26
CA LEU A 477 5.14 3.46 6.74
C LEU A 477 5.86 4.46 5.83
N LEU A 478 7.06 4.11 5.35
CA LEU A 478 7.82 4.95 4.44
C LEU A 478 7.14 5.11 3.08
N LEU A 479 6.61 4.02 2.52
CA LEU A 479 5.81 4.06 1.29
C LEU A 479 4.50 4.83 1.47
N LYS A 480 3.97 4.85 2.69
CA LYS A 480 2.80 5.66 3.04
C LYS A 480 3.11 7.16 2.99
N VAL A 481 4.27 7.60 3.52
CA VAL A 481 4.75 8.99 3.41
C VAL A 481 5.02 9.42 1.97
N LEU A 482 5.39 8.49 1.09
CA LEU A 482 5.56 8.79 -0.34
C LEU A 482 4.25 8.80 -1.12
N GLU A 483 3.11 8.52 -0.50
CA GLU A 483 1.84 8.39 -1.21
C GLU A 483 1.34 9.77 -1.66
N GLY A 484 1.19 9.97 -2.97
CA GLY A 484 0.76 11.26 -3.53
C GLY A 484 1.88 12.28 -3.75
N GLU A 485 3.12 11.93 -3.46
CA GLU A 485 4.33 12.75 -3.68
C GLU A 485 4.94 12.55 -5.08
N SER A 486 5.72 13.53 -5.55
CA SER A 486 6.39 13.54 -6.85
C SER A 486 7.87 13.93 -6.73
N ASP A 487 8.67 13.70 -7.77
CA ASP A 487 10.07 14.15 -7.80
C ASP A 487 10.22 15.67 -7.53
N GLN A 488 9.29 16.48 -8.04
CA GLN A 488 9.34 17.94 -7.86
C GLN A 488 9.10 18.38 -6.41
N THR A 489 8.14 17.76 -5.72
CA THR A 489 7.85 18.06 -4.32
C THR A 489 8.97 17.58 -3.41
N LEU A 490 9.55 16.42 -3.71
CA LEU A 490 10.68 15.86 -2.97
C LEU A 490 11.98 16.64 -3.18
N ASN A 491 12.33 17.01 -4.42
CA ASN A 491 13.57 17.74 -4.71
C ASN A 491 13.58 19.17 -4.20
N THR A 492 12.41 19.83 -4.17
CA THR A 492 12.26 21.15 -3.55
C THR A 492 12.66 21.09 -2.07
N ASN A 493 12.19 20.08 -1.34
CA ASN A 493 12.54 19.88 0.07
C ASN A 493 14.01 19.48 0.29
N LEU A 494 14.54 18.55 -0.52
CA LEU A 494 15.95 18.13 -0.46
C LEU A 494 16.93 19.30 -0.63
N ARG A 495 16.67 20.19 -1.59
CA ARG A 495 17.55 21.33 -1.89
C ARG A 495 17.45 22.47 -0.88
N LEU A 496 16.25 22.75 -0.39
CA LEU A 496 16.01 23.86 0.54
C LEU A 496 16.48 23.53 1.96
N PHE A 497 16.30 22.28 2.41
CA PHE A 497 16.52 21.89 3.81
C PHE A 497 17.72 20.97 4.02
N HIS A 498 18.40 20.51 2.97
CA HIS A 498 19.49 19.51 3.05
C HIS A 498 19.09 18.24 3.84
N GLU A 499 17.80 17.95 3.90
CA GLU A 499 17.24 16.78 4.57
C GLU A 499 16.83 15.73 3.54
N ARG A 500 17.19 14.47 3.81
CA ARG A 500 16.83 13.33 2.96
C ARG A 500 15.30 13.16 2.86
N ALA A 501 14.86 12.46 1.81
CA ALA A 501 13.46 12.35 1.42
C ALA A 501 12.57 11.66 2.46
N LEU A 502 13.06 10.70 3.25
CA LEU A 502 12.28 9.98 4.26
C LEU A 502 12.85 10.12 5.67
N PRO A 503 12.03 9.90 6.71
CA PRO A 503 12.52 9.91 8.08
C PRO A 503 13.23 8.59 8.41
N ASP A 504 14.18 8.66 9.35
CA ASP A 504 14.68 7.44 10.00
C ASP A 504 13.67 6.99 11.06
N LEU A 505 13.28 5.70 10.97
CA LEU A 505 12.32 5.05 11.85
C LEU A 505 12.97 4.10 12.86
N GLY A 506 14.31 4.04 12.95
CA GLY A 506 15.02 3.21 13.92
C GLY A 506 14.73 3.55 15.39
N CYS A 507 14.23 4.75 15.68
CA CYS A 507 13.74 5.15 17.00
C CYS A 507 12.23 4.94 17.20
N ASN A 508 11.49 4.63 16.13
CA ASN A 508 10.04 4.44 16.15
C ASN A 508 9.67 2.96 16.19
N VAL A 509 10.34 2.14 15.37
CA VAL A 509 10.06 0.71 15.25
C VAL A 509 11.28 -0.08 15.70
N LYS A 510 11.14 -0.86 16.78
CA LYS A 510 12.23 -1.60 17.43
C LYS A 510 12.05 -3.11 17.30
N CYS A 511 13.17 -3.82 17.26
CA CYS A 511 13.19 -5.28 17.28
C CYS A 511 13.39 -5.78 18.71
N GLY A 512 12.49 -6.66 19.17
CA GLY A 512 12.58 -7.25 20.49
C GLY A 512 11.27 -7.85 20.99
N ASN A 513 11.36 -8.63 22.05
CA ASN A 513 10.24 -9.28 22.71
C ASN A 513 9.60 -8.33 23.72
N SER A 514 8.46 -7.77 23.35
CA SER A 514 7.68 -6.86 24.17
C SER A 514 7.31 -7.38 25.56
N LEU A 515 7.27 -8.69 25.79
CA LEU A 515 6.91 -9.28 27.09
C LEU A 515 8.12 -9.59 27.98
N ILE A 516 9.26 -9.93 27.39
CA ILE A 516 10.44 -10.45 28.10
C ILE A 516 11.57 -9.41 28.11
N GLY A 517 11.89 -8.92 29.31
CA GLY A 517 12.94 -7.93 29.53
C GLY A 517 14.25 -8.53 30.00
N THR A 518 15.26 -7.67 30.17
CA THR A 518 16.61 -8.05 30.62
C THR A 518 16.63 -8.74 31.99
N ASP A 519 15.66 -8.47 32.84
CA ASP A 519 15.42 -9.11 34.13
C ASP A 519 15.12 -10.61 34.03
N TYR A 520 14.51 -11.07 32.93
CA TYR A 520 14.39 -12.50 32.63
C TYR A 520 15.78 -13.15 32.52
N GLY A 521 16.72 -12.45 31.88
CA GLY A 521 18.06 -12.95 31.65
C GLY A 521 18.98 -12.96 32.88
N LEU A 522 18.62 -12.21 33.93
CA LEU A 522 19.29 -12.23 35.23
C LEU A 522 18.84 -13.43 36.08
N GLY A 523 17.58 -13.86 35.94
CA GLY A 523 17.00 -15.00 36.67
C GLY A 523 17.16 -16.36 35.98
N THR A 524 17.45 -16.38 34.68
CA THR A 524 17.74 -17.60 33.91
C THR A 524 19.21 -17.68 33.56
N GLN A 525 19.74 -18.90 33.41
CA GLN A 525 21.10 -19.17 32.92
C GLN A 525 21.24 -18.81 31.41
N MET A 526 20.87 -17.58 31.01
CA MET A 526 20.92 -17.10 29.63
C MET A 526 22.31 -17.26 29.03
N SER A 527 23.37 -17.08 29.83
CA SER A 527 24.76 -17.31 29.41
C SER A 527 24.97 -18.69 28.78
N PHE A 528 24.25 -19.73 29.23
CA PHE A 528 24.37 -21.12 28.80
C PHE A 528 23.47 -21.47 27.59
N LEU A 529 22.59 -20.57 27.15
CA LEU A 529 21.79 -20.79 25.95
C LEU A 529 22.62 -20.58 24.68
N SER A 530 22.34 -21.38 23.65
CA SER A 530 22.90 -21.18 22.31
C SER A 530 22.53 -19.80 21.76
N THR A 531 23.37 -19.26 20.88
CA THR A 531 23.11 -17.97 20.19
C THR A 531 21.75 -17.98 19.49
N GLU A 532 21.37 -19.09 18.86
CA GLU A 532 20.05 -19.25 18.23
C GLU A 532 18.91 -19.10 19.23
N LYS A 533 19.02 -19.70 20.41
CA LYS A 533 17.96 -19.64 21.43
C LYS A 533 17.89 -18.25 22.08
N LYS A 534 19.02 -17.55 22.22
CA LYS A 534 19.05 -16.12 22.61
C LYS A 534 18.35 -15.25 21.57
N ASN A 535 18.64 -15.46 20.29
CA ASN A 535 18.02 -14.73 19.18
C ASN A 535 16.51 -15.03 19.06
N GLN A 536 16.05 -16.22 19.45
CA GLN A 536 14.62 -16.54 19.50
C GLN A 536 13.90 -15.86 20.66
N ILE A 537 14.55 -15.72 21.82
CA ILE A 537 13.96 -15.02 22.97
C ILE A 537 13.90 -13.51 22.71
N ASN A 538 14.98 -12.97 22.12
CA ASN A 538 15.12 -11.58 21.69
C ASN A 538 14.68 -10.56 22.75
N LEU A 539 15.38 -10.47 23.88
CA LEU A 539 14.97 -9.61 25.01
C LEU A 539 14.79 -8.15 24.61
N PHE A 540 13.74 -7.50 25.13
CA PHE A 540 13.52 -6.07 24.93
C PHE A 540 13.37 -5.33 26.25
N ASP A 541 14.20 -4.32 26.42
CA ASP A 541 14.13 -3.41 27.55
C ASP A 541 13.50 -2.08 27.11
N TRP A 542 12.41 -1.70 27.78
CA TRP A 542 11.59 -0.56 27.38
C TRP A 542 12.26 0.77 27.70
N ASP A 543 12.97 0.84 28.83
CA ASP A 543 13.69 2.04 29.26
C ASP A 543 14.85 2.38 28.32
N SER A 544 15.61 1.38 27.86
CA SER A 544 16.65 1.59 26.83
C SER A 544 16.08 1.69 25.41
N GLY A 545 14.97 1.01 25.11
CA GLY A 545 14.32 1.05 23.80
C GLY A 545 13.68 2.39 23.48
N PHE A 546 12.98 2.99 24.46
CA PHE A 546 12.26 4.26 24.32
C PHE A 546 12.48 5.20 25.52
N PRO A 547 13.73 5.60 25.82
CA PRO A 547 14.08 6.31 27.06
C PRO A 547 13.28 7.59 27.26
N GLY A 548 13.13 8.40 26.21
CA GLY A 548 12.37 9.66 26.30
C GLY A 548 10.88 9.46 26.59
N ILE A 549 10.29 8.38 26.08
CA ILE A 549 8.86 8.06 26.26
C ILE A 549 8.63 7.47 27.65
N MET A 550 9.46 6.50 28.05
CA MET A 550 9.35 5.88 29.38
C MET A 550 9.57 6.90 30.50
N ASN A 551 10.56 7.80 30.35
CA ASN A 551 10.78 8.90 31.29
C ASN A 551 9.63 9.93 31.35
N SER A 552 8.76 9.97 30.33
CA SER A 552 7.62 10.88 30.23
C SER A 552 6.30 10.25 30.66
N GLY A 553 6.32 9.05 31.27
CA GLY A 553 5.12 8.35 31.73
C GLY A 553 4.56 7.31 30.75
N GLY A 554 5.33 6.91 29.73
CA GLY A 554 4.97 5.85 28.81
C GLY A 554 4.17 6.31 27.59
N PHE A 555 3.41 5.39 27.01
CA PHE A 555 2.59 5.63 25.81
C PHE A 555 1.17 6.02 26.20
N ASP A 556 0.54 6.90 25.40
CA ASP A 556 -0.84 7.37 25.65
C ASP A 556 -1.89 6.37 25.14
N ALA A 557 -1.54 5.54 24.16
CA ALA A 557 -2.44 4.52 23.60
C ALA A 557 -1.67 3.28 23.14
N VAL A 558 -2.32 2.12 23.29
CA VAL A 558 -1.87 0.85 22.71
C VAL A 558 -2.93 0.35 21.75
N ILE A 559 -2.52 0.00 20.54
CA ILE A 559 -3.33 -0.65 19.51
C ILE A 559 -2.59 -1.87 18.97
N GLY A 560 -3.24 -2.70 18.17
CA GLY A 560 -2.62 -3.89 17.59
C GLY A 560 -3.50 -5.12 17.61
N ASN A 561 -3.01 -6.20 16.99
CA ASN A 561 -3.60 -7.54 17.09
C ASN A 561 -2.54 -8.50 17.64
N PRO A 562 -2.53 -8.75 18.96
CA PRO A 562 -1.50 -9.57 19.56
C PRO A 562 -1.59 -11.04 19.12
N PRO A 563 -0.50 -11.82 19.21
CA PRO A 563 -0.52 -13.23 18.87
C PRO A 563 -1.45 -14.03 19.81
N TRP A 564 -2.39 -14.77 19.22
CA TRP A 564 -3.33 -15.64 19.94
C TRP A 564 -2.73 -17.04 20.09
N GLY A 565 -2.56 -17.52 21.33
CA GLY A 565 -2.09 -18.88 21.59
C GLY A 565 -0.57 -19.08 21.58
N GLY A 566 0.21 -18.01 21.80
CA GLY A 566 1.64 -18.14 22.06
C GLY A 566 1.89 -19.03 23.28
N ASP A 567 2.71 -20.06 23.10
CA ASP A 567 3.10 -20.99 24.16
C ASP A 567 3.94 -20.23 25.20
N ILE A 568 3.35 -19.96 26.36
CA ILE A 568 4.02 -19.33 27.49
C ILE A 568 4.62 -20.37 28.43
N ASP A 569 4.50 -21.68 28.17
CA ASP A 569 4.80 -22.74 29.15
C ASP A 569 6.27 -22.73 29.64
N GLY A 570 7.18 -22.12 28.87
CA GLY A 570 8.58 -21.88 29.28
C GLY A 570 8.86 -20.57 30.04
N ILE A 571 7.91 -19.63 30.06
CA ILE A 571 8.05 -18.29 30.65
C ILE A 571 6.90 -17.93 31.61
N THR A 572 5.96 -18.84 31.86
CA THR A 572 4.76 -18.63 32.70
C THR A 572 5.12 -18.12 34.09
N ALA A 573 6.17 -18.65 34.72
CA ALA A 573 6.60 -18.21 36.04
C ALA A 573 7.03 -16.74 36.04
N TYR A 574 7.82 -16.34 35.04
CA TYR A 574 8.25 -14.95 34.86
C TYR A 574 7.07 -14.03 34.54
N ILE A 575 6.19 -14.41 33.60
CA ILE A 575 5.01 -13.62 33.23
C ILE A 575 4.07 -13.45 34.43
N THR A 576 3.85 -14.51 35.22
CA THR A 576 2.98 -14.46 36.42
C THR A 576 3.56 -13.55 37.51
N GLN A 577 4.88 -13.56 37.67
CA GLN A 577 5.56 -12.67 38.62
C GLN A 577 5.53 -11.21 38.17
N LYS A 578 5.76 -10.96 36.88
CA LYS A 578 5.91 -9.61 36.32
C LYS A 578 4.57 -8.93 36.00
N TYR A 579 3.55 -9.71 35.61
CA TYR A 579 2.23 -9.22 35.22
C TYR A 579 1.10 -9.92 36.01
N PRO A 580 1.10 -9.82 37.35
CA PRO A 580 0.19 -10.58 38.21
C PRO A 580 -1.29 -10.22 38.03
N SER A 581 -1.60 -9.00 37.55
CA SER A 581 -2.96 -8.55 37.22
C SER A 581 -3.48 -9.20 35.94
N SER A 582 -2.62 -9.37 34.93
CA SER A 582 -2.96 -9.99 33.63
C SER A 582 -3.17 -11.50 33.74
N THR A 583 -2.52 -12.15 34.72
CA THR A 583 -2.54 -13.62 34.88
C THR A 583 -3.65 -14.14 35.82
N LYS A 584 -4.48 -13.26 36.42
CA LYS A 584 -5.65 -13.65 37.22
C LYS A 584 -6.82 -14.08 36.31
N GLY A 585 -6.67 -15.22 35.63
CA GLY A 585 -7.74 -15.87 34.85
C GLY A 585 -7.47 -16.00 33.35
N TYR A 586 -6.47 -15.30 32.80
CA TYR A 586 -6.06 -15.40 31.40
C TYR A 586 -4.62 -15.90 31.31
N ARG A 587 -4.39 -16.99 30.55
CA ARG A 587 -3.06 -17.59 30.30
C ARG A 587 -2.54 -17.28 28.89
N THR A 588 -2.82 -16.09 28.35
CA THR A 588 -2.44 -15.75 26.96
C THR A 588 -1.53 -14.54 26.88
N ALA A 589 -0.52 -14.60 26.01
CA ALA A 589 0.41 -13.50 25.72
C ALA A 589 -0.30 -12.18 25.38
N SER A 590 -1.46 -12.27 24.70
CA SER A 590 -2.31 -11.14 24.36
C SER A 590 -2.78 -10.30 25.55
N SER A 591 -3.18 -10.94 26.66
CA SER A 591 -3.61 -10.22 27.87
C SER A 591 -2.47 -9.41 28.51
N CYS A 592 -1.24 -9.93 28.46
CA CYS A 592 -0.07 -9.28 29.03
C CYS A 592 0.37 -8.06 28.21
N LEU A 593 0.23 -8.11 26.87
CA LEU A 593 0.57 -6.98 25.99
C LEU A 593 -0.30 -5.75 26.25
N TRP A 594 -1.61 -5.94 26.47
CA TRP A 594 -2.54 -4.83 26.73
C TRP A 594 -2.36 -4.17 28.09
N THR A 595 -1.87 -4.92 29.07
CA THR A 595 -1.66 -4.39 30.43
C THR A 595 -0.41 -3.50 30.50
N LYS A 596 0.45 -3.53 29.47
CA LYS A 596 1.78 -2.92 29.47
C LYS A 596 1.84 -1.45 29.04
N GLY A 597 0.87 -0.96 28.27
CA GLY A 597 0.88 0.44 27.82
C GLY A 597 -0.16 1.33 28.47
N LEU A 598 -0.52 1.00 29.72
CA LEU A 598 -1.31 1.87 30.60
C LEU A 598 -0.66 2.02 31.99
N SER A 599 0.60 1.60 32.16
CA SER A 599 1.31 1.61 33.45
C SER A 599 2.51 2.54 33.45
#